data_AF-A0A2W5TPL5-F1
#
_entry.id   AF-A0A2W5TPL5-F1
#
_cell.length_a   1.000
_cell.length_b   1.000
_cell.length_c   1.000
_cell.angle_alpha   90.00
_cell.angle_beta   90.00
_cell.angle_gamma   90.00
#
_symmetry.space_group_name_H-M   'P 1'
#
loop_
_entity.id
_entity.type
_entity.pdbx_description
1 polymer ?
#
loop_
_entity_poly.entity_id
_entity_poly.type
_entity_poly.pdbx_seq_one_letter_code
_entity_poly.pdbx_strand_id
1 'polypeptide(L)'
;MRTLVFVSVLALAACTEEAPPEMQPNVPSLDVTDEGSVLPMDHPPVGGLGGGSGGGAGSTGGGTGSSGGGTGVTFPESAGTQRLSIRQLAQSMPVVLGGNTWMTSSTAQGFNARSATLGEPDYINEVEENLEPSALFMKFMGDAARDGCTRTANADAALAANARVLMRFVSLTDTVTTNRAGVDENLRYLKLRFHGVKVQPADTTSIAGLRTVFDSAVRGAAGTNTPTAAHVKEGWRAVCVALLTAPEYHLY
;
A
#
# COMPACT_ATOMS: atom_id res chain seq x y z
N MET A 1 -41.68 3.14 -59.70
CA MET A 1 -41.27 3.19 -58.27
C MET A 1 -40.20 4.27 -58.14
N ARG A 2 -40.53 5.40 -57.49
CA ARG A 2 -39.65 6.56 -57.31
C ARG A 2 -39.12 6.55 -55.88
N THR A 3 -37.81 6.43 -55.72
CA THR A 3 -37.13 6.46 -54.42
C THR A 3 -36.64 7.88 -54.17
N LEU A 4 -37.26 8.56 -53.20
CA LEU A 4 -36.87 9.89 -52.71
C LEU A 4 -35.70 9.74 -51.72
N VAL A 5 -34.59 10.41 -52.01
CA VAL A 5 -33.43 10.55 -51.11
C VAL A 5 -33.62 11.82 -50.29
N PHE A 6 -33.82 11.68 -48.98
CA PHE A 6 -33.82 12.79 -48.03
C PHE A 6 -32.40 13.03 -47.53
N VAL A 7 -31.81 14.17 -47.91
CA VAL A 7 -30.55 14.66 -47.35
C VAL A 7 -30.90 15.64 -46.23
N SER A 8 -30.76 15.21 -44.98
CA SER A 8 -30.84 16.08 -43.81
C SER A 8 -29.48 16.72 -43.55
N VAL A 9 -29.39 18.03 -43.80
CA VAL A 9 -28.25 18.86 -43.40
C VAL A 9 -28.47 19.28 -41.95
N LEU A 10 -27.73 18.67 -41.03
CA LEU A 10 -27.70 19.06 -39.62
C LEU A 10 -26.57 20.08 -39.42
N ALA A 11 -26.92 21.34 -39.19
CA ALA A 11 -25.99 22.39 -38.84
C ALA A 11 -25.63 22.28 -37.35
N LEU A 12 -24.41 21.83 -37.04
CA LEU A 12 -23.86 21.92 -35.68
C LEU A 12 -23.35 23.35 -35.45
N ALA A 13 -23.98 24.03 -34.49
CA ALA A 13 -23.48 25.27 -33.91
C ALA A 13 -22.23 24.95 -33.07
N ALA A 14 -21.12 25.62 -33.37
CA ALA A 14 -19.90 25.56 -32.59
C ALA A 14 -20.05 26.43 -31.33
N CYS A 15 -20.12 25.79 -30.16
CA CYS A 15 -19.84 26.47 -28.90
C CYS A 15 -18.32 26.55 -28.74
N THR A 16 -17.76 27.74 -28.83
CA THR A 16 -16.40 28.07 -28.39
C THR A 16 -16.35 28.01 -26.86
N GLU A 17 -15.70 26.97 -26.33
CA GLU A 17 -15.39 26.83 -24.92
C GLU A 17 -14.09 27.59 -24.62
N GLU A 18 -14.18 28.59 -23.75
CA GLU A 18 -13.07 29.45 -23.34
C GLU A 18 -12.12 28.63 -22.43
N ALA A 19 -10.86 28.51 -22.85
CA ALA A 19 -9.88 27.70 -22.14
C ALA A 19 -9.57 28.31 -20.76
N PRO A 20 -9.60 27.53 -19.67
CA PRO A 20 -9.23 28.01 -18.35
C PRO A 20 -7.73 28.37 -18.29
N PRO A 21 -7.35 29.36 -17.46
CA PRO A 21 -5.96 29.80 -17.36
C PRO A 21 -5.05 28.66 -16.91
N GLU A 22 -3.96 28.49 -17.63
CA GLU A 22 -2.89 27.52 -17.39
C GLU A 22 -2.27 27.77 -16.01
N MET A 23 -2.63 26.93 -15.05
CA MET A 23 -2.07 26.97 -13.70
C MET A 23 -0.66 26.36 -13.76
N GLN A 24 0.36 27.22 -13.80
CA GLN A 24 1.75 26.78 -13.81
C GLN A 24 2.03 25.97 -12.53
N PRO A 25 2.55 24.73 -12.65
CA PRO A 25 2.97 23.98 -11.48
C PRO A 25 4.15 24.69 -10.84
N ASN A 26 3.94 25.20 -9.62
CA ASN A 26 5.00 25.68 -8.76
C ASN A 26 5.80 24.47 -8.28
N VAL A 27 6.78 24.04 -9.10
CA VAL A 27 7.75 23.03 -8.73
C VAL A 27 8.79 23.70 -7.84
N PRO A 28 8.87 23.38 -6.53
CA PRO A 28 9.98 23.84 -5.72
C PRO A 28 11.27 23.26 -6.30
N SER A 29 12.20 24.14 -6.68
CA SER A 29 13.54 23.74 -7.08
C SER A 29 14.23 23.11 -5.86
N LEU A 30 14.41 21.80 -5.89
CA LEU A 30 15.37 21.11 -5.04
C LEU A 30 16.77 21.44 -5.58
N ASP A 31 17.31 22.58 -5.16
CA ASP A 31 18.75 22.80 -5.19
C ASP A 31 19.38 21.80 -4.22
N VAL A 32 19.93 20.73 -4.77
CA VAL A 32 20.81 19.82 -4.04
C VAL A 32 22.17 20.51 -3.96
N THR A 33 22.38 21.28 -2.90
CA THR A 33 23.73 21.68 -2.49
C THR A 33 24.42 20.44 -1.94
N ASP A 34 25.31 19.89 -2.78
CA ASP A 34 26.31 18.89 -2.45
C ASP A 34 27.35 19.50 -1.49
N GLU A 35 27.02 19.58 -0.21
CA GLU A 35 28.03 19.74 0.84
C GLU A 35 27.79 18.73 1.96
N GLY A 36 28.67 17.74 2.03
CA GLY A 36 28.74 16.73 3.08
C GLY A 36 28.91 17.38 4.45
N SER A 37 27.80 17.47 5.19
CA SER A 37 27.80 17.82 6.60
C SER A 37 27.69 16.54 7.43
N VAL A 38 28.81 16.16 8.03
CA VAL A 38 28.89 15.15 9.09
C VAL A 38 28.08 15.67 10.27
N LEU A 39 26.93 15.04 10.56
CA LEU A 39 26.18 15.37 11.77
C LEU A 39 26.86 14.73 12.99
N PRO A 40 27.21 15.52 14.02
CA PRO A 40 27.68 14.99 15.29
C PRO A 40 26.48 14.45 16.07
N MET A 41 26.34 13.14 16.12
CA MET A 41 25.44 12.45 17.05
C MET A 41 26.12 12.39 18.43
N ASP A 42 26.11 13.50 19.15
CA ASP A 42 26.34 13.52 20.59
C ASP A 42 25.03 13.17 21.30
N HIS A 43 24.90 11.93 21.75
CA HIS A 43 23.84 11.51 22.66
C HIS A 43 24.28 11.85 24.10
N PRO A 44 23.50 12.59 24.89
CA PRO A 44 23.83 12.81 26.29
C PRO A 44 23.71 11.50 27.10
N PRO A 45 24.58 11.28 28.10
CA PRO A 45 24.52 10.10 28.94
C PRO A 45 23.27 10.17 29.83
N VAL A 46 22.43 9.15 29.73
CA VAL A 46 21.24 9.00 30.59
C VAL A 46 21.71 8.56 31.98
N GLY A 47 21.97 9.55 32.83
CA GLY A 47 22.28 9.38 34.24
C GLY A 47 21.02 9.00 35.05
N GLY A 48 21.20 8.08 35.99
CA GLY A 48 20.13 7.52 36.80
C GLY A 48 19.56 8.48 37.86
N LEU A 49 18.30 8.22 38.20
CA LEU A 49 17.57 8.59 39.41
C LEU A 49 16.54 7.43 39.58
N GLY A 50 16.37 6.72 40.69
CA GLY A 50 16.58 7.06 42.08
C GLY A 50 15.23 7.34 42.78
N GLY A 51 14.54 6.29 43.24
CA GLY A 51 13.77 6.30 44.51
C GLY A 51 12.27 6.70 44.52
N GLY A 52 11.45 5.87 45.20
CA GLY A 52 10.09 6.16 45.71
C GLY A 52 9.13 4.99 45.43
N SER A 53 8.93 3.99 46.30
CA SER A 53 8.29 3.95 47.64
C SER A 53 6.86 4.50 47.67
N GLY A 54 5.88 3.58 47.74
CA GLY A 54 4.47 3.86 48.07
C GLY A 54 3.60 2.60 47.91
N GLY A 55 3.19 1.99 49.03
CA GLY A 55 2.46 0.72 49.08
C GLY A 55 0.95 0.79 48.85
N GLY A 56 0.33 -0.38 48.66
CA GLY A 56 -1.12 -0.57 48.61
C GLY A 56 -1.48 -2.06 48.50
N ALA A 57 -2.35 -2.53 49.38
CA ALA A 57 -2.52 -3.93 49.77
C ALA A 57 -3.43 -4.79 48.85
N GLY A 58 -3.14 -6.10 48.83
CA GLY A 58 -4.15 -7.14 49.03
C GLY A 58 -4.61 -7.96 47.82
N SER A 59 -4.08 -9.18 47.68
CA SER A 59 -4.92 -10.37 47.42
C SER A 59 -4.11 -11.66 47.63
N THR A 60 -4.58 -12.47 48.57
CA THR A 60 -4.09 -13.80 48.94
C THR A 60 -4.60 -14.86 47.97
N GLY A 61 -3.69 -15.60 47.34
CA GLY A 61 -4.01 -16.81 46.58
C GLY A 61 -2.80 -17.74 46.54
N GLY A 62 -2.85 -18.81 47.34
CA GLY A 62 -1.73 -19.74 47.56
C GLY A 62 -1.43 -20.62 46.34
N GLY A 63 -0.15 -20.78 46.06
CA GLY A 63 0.40 -21.75 45.12
C GLY A 63 1.81 -22.12 45.55
N THR A 64 1.93 -23.22 46.29
CA THR A 64 3.20 -23.87 46.66
C THR A 64 3.90 -24.40 45.41
N GLY A 65 5.06 -23.81 45.08
CA GLY A 65 5.96 -24.26 44.02
C GLY A 65 7.41 -23.89 44.36
N SER A 66 8.21 -24.93 44.57
CA SER A 66 9.55 -24.92 45.14
C SER A 66 10.65 -24.43 44.18
N SER A 67 11.59 -23.64 44.74
CA SER A 67 13.05 -23.65 44.46
C SER A 67 13.57 -23.33 43.04
N GLY A 68 14.10 -22.11 42.87
CA GLY A 68 15.07 -21.79 41.82
C GLY A 68 15.50 -20.33 41.84
N GLY A 69 16.50 -19.98 42.65
CA GLY A 69 17.05 -18.62 42.74
C GLY A 69 17.77 -18.21 41.46
N GLY A 70 17.15 -17.32 40.69
CA GLY A 70 17.78 -16.51 39.67
C GLY A 70 17.19 -15.11 39.77
N THR A 71 18.03 -14.08 39.89
CA THR A 71 17.65 -12.69 39.69
C THR A 71 17.05 -12.56 38.28
N GLY A 72 15.74 -12.71 38.19
CA GLY A 72 14.98 -12.56 36.96
C GLY A 72 15.12 -11.12 36.49
N VAL A 73 15.99 -10.91 35.52
CA VAL A 73 15.92 -9.73 34.66
C VAL A 73 14.54 -9.78 34.03
N THR A 74 13.63 -8.93 34.50
CA THR A 74 12.38 -8.63 33.80
C THR A 74 12.78 -7.90 32.54
N PHE A 75 12.95 -8.64 31.45
CA PHE A 75 13.06 -8.05 30.14
C PHE A 75 11.76 -7.27 29.88
N PRO A 76 11.81 -6.05 29.34
CA PRO A 76 10.60 -5.40 28.88
C PRO A 76 9.92 -6.37 27.92
N GLU A 77 8.62 -6.61 28.15
CA GLU A 77 7.78 -7.37 27.23
C GLU A 77 8.02 -6.79 25.84
N SER A 78 8.49 -7.63 24.91
CA SER A 78 8.70 -7.19 23.54
C SER A 78 7.39 -6.58 23.08
N ALA A 79 7.38 -5.29 22.73
CA ALA A 79 6.20 -4.65 22.16
C ALA A 79 5.69 -5.58 21.05
N GLY A 80 4.51 -6.17 21.25
CA GLY A 80 3.94 -7.09 20.28
C GLY A 80 3.84 -6.41 18.93
N THR A 81 3.85 -7.17 17.84
CA THR A 81 3.76 -6.61 16.48
C THR A 81 2.55 -5.67 16.36
N GLN A 82 2.80 -4.39 16.07
CA GLN A 82 1.76 -3.37 15.98
C GLN A 82 1.45 -3.08 14.53
N ARG A 83 0.19 -2.73 14.24
CA ARG A 83 -0.17 -2.20 12.92
C ARG A 83 0.16 -0.70 12.83
N LEU A 84 0.40 -0.21 11.62
CA LEU A 84 0.42 1.23 11.32
C LEU A 84 -0.90 1.90 11.71
N SER A 85 -0.82 3.13 12.20
CA SER A 85 -2.02 3.96 12.46
C SER A 85 -2.84 4.16 11.17
N ILE A 86 -4.15 4.39 11.32
CA ILE A 86 -5.03 4.65 10.17
C ILE A 86 -4.56 5.87 9.37
N ARG A 87 -4.04 6.89 10.05
CA ARG A 87 -3.47 8.06 9.39
C ARG A 87 -2.24 7.71 8.55
N GLN A 88 -1.32 6.91 9.09
CA GLN A 88 -0.14 6.46 8.35
C GLN A 88 -0.53 5.61 7.13
N LEU A 89 -1.51 4.72 7.27
CA LEU A 89 -2.01 3.90 6.15
C LEU A 89 -2.69 4.75 5.07
N ALA A 90 -3.52 5.72 5.47
CA ALA A 90 -4.18 6.64 4.56
C ALA A 90 -3.18 7.52 3.79
N GLN A 91 -2.03 7.83 4.39
CA GLN A 91 -0.96 8.61 3.76
C GLN A 91 -0.04 7.75 2.89
N SER A 92 0.25 6.52 3.28
CA SER A 92 1.18 5.63 2.56
C SER A 92 0.55 5.02 1.30
N MET A 93 -0.76 4.74 1.32
CA MET A 93 -1.45 4.07 0.21
C MET A 93 -1.38 4.88 -1.11
N PRO A 94 -1.69 6.19 -1.15
CA PRO A 94 -1.48 7.01 -2.35
C PRO A 94 -0.04 7.01 -2.85
N VAL A 95 0.95 7.00 -1.96
CA VAL A 95 2.36 7.03 -2.34
C VAL A 95 2.74 5.78 -3.12
N VAL A 96 2.34 4.58 -2.65
CA VAL A 96 2.66 3.32 -3.32
C VAL A 96 1.76 3.05 -4.54
N LEU A 97 0.54 3.58 -4.56
CA LEU A 97 -0.43 3.41 -5.65
C LEU A 97 -0.43 4.54 -6.70
N GLY A 98 0.53 5.47 -6.62
CA GLY A 98 0.67 6.52 -7.64
C GLY A 98 -0.46 7.55 -7.61
N GLY A 99 -0.89 7.95 -6.42
CA GLY A 99 -1.96 8.92 -6.20
C GLY A 99 -3.35 8.29 -6.02
N ASN A 100 -3.53 7.01 -6.36
CA ASN A 100 -4.79 6.30 -6.11
C ASN A 100 -4.91 5.83 -4.66
N THR A 101 -6.13 5.70 -4.17
CA THR A 101 -6.42 5.31 -2.78
C THR A 101 -7.76 4.58 -2.72
N TRP A 102 -8.06 4.01 -1.55
CA TRP A 102 -9.32 3.34 -1.28
C TRP A 102 -10.48 4.33 -1.21
N MET A 103 -11.48 4.14 -2.07
CA MET A 103 -12.70 4.91 -2.10
C MET A 103 -13.92 4.01 -1.85
N THR A 104 -14.90 4.52 -1.12
CA THR A 104 -16.20 3.85 -0.90
C THR A 104 -17.31 4.39 -1.80
N SER A 105 -17.09 5.55 -2.40
CA SER A 105 -17.95 6.19 -3.39
C SER A 105 -17.10 7.03 -4.36
N SER A 106 -17.71 7.85 -5.21
CA SER A 106 -16.96 8.77 -6.08
C SER A 106 -16.21 9.87 -5.31
N THR A 107 -16.63 10.19 -4.09
CA THR A 107 -16.10 11.32 -3.30
C THR A 107 -15.61 10.94 -1.91
N ALA A 108 -16.00 9.78 -1.38
CA ALA A 108 -15.66 9.38 -0.01
C ALA A 108 -14.44 8.44 0.03
N GLN A 109 -13.37 8.90 0.69
CA GLN A 109 -12.22 8.09 1.07
C GLN A 109 -12.62 7.02 2.07
N GLY A 110 -12.21 5.77 1.84
CA GLY A 110 -12.60 4.63 2.67
C GLY A 110 -12.07 4.70 4.10
N PHE A 111 -10.83 5.19 4.29
CA PHE A 111 -10.25 5.40 5.62
C PHE A 111 -11.07 6.39 6.45
N ASN A 112 -11.47 7.53 5.87
CA ASN A 112 -12.29 8.52 6.58
C ASN A 112 -13.72 8.01 6.83
N ALA A 113 -14.30 7.29 5.86
CA ALA A 113 -15.65 6.76 5.97
C ALA A 113 -15.79 5.63 7.02
N ARG A 114 -14.66 5.04 7.45
CA ARG A 114 -14.61 3.88 8.36
C ARG A 114 -13.69 4.10 9.56
N SER A 115 -13.24 5.33 9.83
CA SER A 115 -12.27 5.65 10.89
C SER A 115 -12.62 5.05 12.25
N ALA A 116 -13.85 5.26 12.71
CA ALA A 116 -14.34 4.71 13.98
C ALA A 116 -14.29 3.18 14.02
N THR A 117 -14.62 2.49 12.92
CA THR A 117 -14.59 1.03 12.85
C THR A 117 -13.16 0.49 12.68
N LEU A 118 -12.26 1.31 12.14
CA LEU A 118 -10.85 1.03 11.98
C LEU A 118 -10.06 1.26 13.27
N GLY A 119 -10.70 1.76 14.33
CA GLY A 119 -10.10 1.95 15.65
C GLY A 119 -9.42 3.32 15.84
N GLU A 120 -9.75 4.32 15.00
CA GLU A 120 -9.31 5.70 15.23
C GLU A 120 -9.99 6.27 16.49
N PRO A 121 -9.25 6.93 17.41
CA PRO A 121 -9.81 7.45 18.65
C PRO A 121 -10.87 8.53 18.40
N ASP A 122 -11.96 8.48 19.16
CA ASP A 122 -13.03 9.50 19.14
C ASP A 122 -12.78 10.64 20.13
N TYR A 123 -11.80 10.49 21.04
CA TYR A 123 -11.46 11.40 22.13
C TYR A 123 -12.62 11.75 23.09
N ILE A 124 -13.71 10.99 23.03
CA ILE A 124 -14.86 11.07 23.95
C ILE A 124 -14.86 9.84 24.85
N ASN A 125 -14.74 8.65 24.25
CA ASN A 125 -14.75 7.35 24.92
C ASN A 125 -13.40 6.63 24.76
N GLU A 126 -12.71 6.83 23.64
CA GLU A 126 -11.43 6.20 23.32
C GLU A 126 -10.40 7.27 22.95
N VAL A 127 -9.30 7.33 23.73
CA VAL A 127 -8.21 8.31 23.53
C VAL A 127 -6.98 7.71 22.87
N GLU A 128 -6.90 6.37 22.82
CA GLU A 128 -5.81 5.62 22.20
C GLU A 128 -6.31 4.89 20.96
N GLU A 129 -5.52 4.89 19.89
CA GLU A 129 -5.84 4.11 18.69
C GLU A 129 -5.62 2.61 18.96
N ASN A 130 -6.56 1.76 18.55
CA ASN A 130 -6.38 0.32 18.65
C ASN A 130 -5.43 -0.20 17.57
N LEU A 131 -4.13 -0.33 17.87
CA LEU A 131 -3.11 -0.83 16.94
C LEU A 131 -3.03 -2.37 16.85
N GLU A 132 -4.00 -3.10 17.41
CA GLU A 132 -4.06 -4.56 17.27
C GLU A 132 -4.59 -4.94 15.86
N PRO A 133 -3.96 -5.92 15.17
CA PRO A 133 -4.44 -6.40 13.87
C PRO A 133 -5.71 -7.26 14.03
N SER A 134 -6.87 -6.60 14.16
CA SER A 134 -8.16 -7.28 14.28
C SER A 134 -8.62 -7.91 12.96
N ALA A 135 -9.50 -8.92 13.03
CA ALA A 135 -10.11 -9.51 11.85
C ALA A 135 -10.87 -8.48 10.99
N LEU A 136 -11.46 -7.47 11.64
CA LEU A 136 -12.19 -6.39 11.00
C LEU A 136 -11.23 -5.44 10.26
N PHE A 137 -10.09 -5.11 10.85
CA PHE A 137 -9.02 -4.39 10.17
C PHE A 137 -8.56 -5.13 8.92
N MET A 138 -8.27 -6.44 9.02
CA MET A 138 -7.84 -7.25 7.87
C MET A 138 -8.88 -7.31 6.76
N LYS A 139 -10.18 -7.33 7.10
CA LYS A 139 -11.26 -7.24 6.12
C LYS A 139 -11.20 -5.91 5.35
N PHE A 140 -11.08 -4.78 6.05
CA PHE A 140 -11.00 -3.47 5.41
C PHE A 140 -9.73 -3.30 4.60
N MET A 141 -8.58 -3.80 5.06
CA MET A 141 -7.35 -3.80 4.26
C MET A 141 -7.52 -4.62 2.98
N GLY A 142 -8.22 -5.76 3.03
CA GLY A 142 -8.58 -6.52 1.84
C GLY A 142 -9.48 -5.75 0.86
N ASP A 143 -10.44 -4.96 1.36
CA ASP A 143 -11.31 -4.15 0.51
C ASP A 143 -10.58 -2.94 -0.08
N ALA A 144 -9.77 -2.28 0.75
CA ALA A 144 -8.90 -1.17 0.36
C ALA A 144 -7.92 -1.58 -0.73
N ALA A 145 -7.26 -2.73 -0.57
CA ALA A 145 -6.36 -3.28 -1.56
C ALA A 145 -7.08 -3.58 -2.88
N ARG A 146 -8.25 -4.23 -2.83
CA ARG A 146 -9.01 -4.55 -4.05
C ARG A 146 -9.44 -3.30 -4.82
N ASP A 147 -9.99 -2.29 -4.14
CA ASP A 147 -10.42 -1.05 -4.80
C ASP A 147 -9.22 -0.23 -5.30
N GLY A 148 -8.25 0.06 -4.43
CA GLY A 148 -7.06 0.86 -4.76
C GLY A 148 -6.24 0.24 -5.88
N CYS A 149 -5.98 -1.07 -5.85
CA CYS A 149 -5.25 -1.74 -6.92
C CYS A 149 -6.05 -1.81 -8.23
N THR A 150 -7.38 -1.93 -8.18
CA THR A 150 -8.21 -1.88 -9.39
C THR A 150 -8.11 -0.53 -10.07
N ARG A 151 -8.24 0.56 -9.30
CA ARG A 151 -8.08 1.93 -9.80
C ARG A 151 -6.70 2.14 -10.41
N THR A 152 -5.67 1.72 -9.67
CA THR A 152 -4.28 1.86 -10.11
C THR A 152 -4.01 1.08 -11.38
N ALA A 153 -4.42 -0.19 -11.48
CA ALA A 153 -4.21 -1.00 -12.67
C ALA A 153 -4.93 -0.44 -13.90
N ASN A 154 -6.11 0.16 -13.72
CA ASN A 154 -6.85 0.82 -14.79
C ASN A 154 -6.18 2.13 -15.24
N ALA A 155 -5.73 2.96 -14.30
CA ALA A 155 -5.00 4.19 -14.60
C ALA A 155 -3.69 3.89 -15.33
N ASP A 156 -2.89 2.96 -14.80
CA ASP A 156 -1.61 2.54 -15.39
C ASP A 156 -1.74 2.06 -16.84
N ALA A 157 -2.79 1.30 -17.15
CA ALA A 157 -3.01 0.78 -18.50
C ALA A 157 -3.21 1.90 -19.54
N ALA A 158 -3.68 3.08 -19.12
CA ALA A 158 -3.85 4.25 -19.96
C ALA A 158 -2.60 5.14 -20.04
N LEU A 159 -1.62 4.95 -19.14
CA LEU A 159 -0.39 5.75 -19.10
C LEU A 159 0.67 5.23 -20.07
N ALA A 160 1.57 6.13 -20.47
CA ALA A 160 2.82 5.77 -21.13
C ALA A 160 3.72 4.94 -20.20
N ALA A 161 4.54 4.05 -20.75
CA ALA A 161 5.31 3.08 -19.98
C ALA A 161 6.19 3.70 -18.87
N ASN A 162 6.80 4.86 -19.12
CA ASN A 162 7.64 5.57 -18.15
C ASN A 162 6.86 6.23 -17.00
N ALA A 163 5.55 6.43 -17.16
CA ALA A 163 4.66 7.02 -16.17
C ALA A 163 3.88 5.95 -15.34
N ARG A 164 3.98 4.67 -15.72
CA ARG A 164 3.30 3.57 -15.01
C ARG A 164 3.93 3.28 -13.65
N VAL A 165 3.07 2.82 -12.74
CA VAL A 165 3.41 2.44 -11.37
C VAL A 165 3.42 0.94 -11.21
N LEU A 166 2.33 0.24 -11.47
CA LEU A 166 2.26 -1.23 -11.37
C LEU A 166 2.99 -1.93 -12.52
N MET A 167 3.04 -1.33 -13.71
CA MET A 167 3.54 -1.96 -14.94
C MET A 167 4.70 -1.16 -15.56
N ARG A 168 5.68 -0.76 -14.73
CA ARG A 168 6.78 0.13 -15.13
C ARG A 168 7.77 -0.51 -16.12
N PHE A 169 8.09 -1.79 -15.91
CA PHE A 169 9.12 -2.51 -16.70
C PHE A 169 8.54 -3.57 -17.64
N VAL A 170 7.22 -3.54 -17.86
CA VAL A 170 6.49 -4.57 -18.62
C VAL A 170 5.40 -3.97 -19.48
N SER A 171 5.08 -4.67 -20.56
CA SER A 171 3.92 -4.39 -21.40
C SER A 171 2.67 -5.13 -20.90
N LEU A 172 1.50 -4.72 -21.41
CA LEU A 172 0.23 -5.43 -21.16
C LEU A 172 0.17 -6.80 -21.87
N THR A 173 1.17 -7.19 -22.65
CA THR A 173 1.24 -8.51 -23.30
C THR A 173 2.33 -9.40 -22.70
N ASP A 174 3.08 -8.89 -21.72
CA ASP A 174 4.18 -9.62 -21.10
C ASP A 174 3.64 -10.60 -20.06
N THR A 175 4.02 -11.86 -20.22
CA THR A 175 3.70 -12.97 -19.32
C THR A 175 5.00 -13.60 -18.83
N VAL A 176 4.93 -14.50 -17.84
CA VAL A 176 6.11 -15.27 -17.40
C VAL A 176 6.70 -16.09 -18.55
N THR A 177 5.86 -16.57 -19.47
CA THR A 177 6.30 -17.36 -20.64
C THR A 177 6.95 -16.49 -21.72
N THR A 178 6.42 -15.29 -21.97
CA THR A 178 6.88 -14.43 -23.09
C THR A 178 8.00 -13.49 -22.70
N ASN A 179 8.01 -12.97 -21.48
CA ASN A 179 9.01 -12.01 -21.00
C ASN A 179 9.29 -12.19 -19.50
N ARG A 180 9.87 -13.34 -19.12
CA ARG A 180 10.19 -13.64 -17.72
C ARG A 180 11.09 -12.59 -17.07
N ALA A 181 12.10 -12.10 -17.79
CA ALA A 181 13.07 -11.15 -17.25
C ALA A 181 12.40 -9.81 -16.90
N GLY A 182 11.54 -9.28 -17.77
CA GLY A 182 10.77 -8.06 -17.50
C GLY A 182 9.79 -8.23 -16.34
N VAL A 183 9.09 -9.37 -16.28
CA VAL A 183 8.19 -9.69 -15.15
C VAL A 183 8.97 -9.71 -13.83
N ASP A 184 10.11 -10.40 -13.79
CA ASP A 184 10.95 -10.47 -12.58
C ASP A 184 11.47 -9.09 -12.17
N GLU A 185 11.91 -8.27 -13.12
CA GLU A 185 12.35 -6.91 -12.84
C GLU A 185 11.23 -6.03 -12.27
N ASN A 186 10.03 -6.11 -12.87
CA ASN A 186 8.87 -5.39 -12.38
C ASN A 186 8.47 -5.86 -10.97
N LEU A 187 8.55 -7.15 -10.66
CA LEU A 187 8.28 -7.67 -9.31
C LEU A 187 9.26 -7.16 -8.26
N ARG A 188 10.57 -7.07 -8.58
CA ARG A 188 11.56 -6.47 -7.67
C ARG A 188 11.29 -4.99 -7.43
N TYR A 189 10.93 -4.27 -8.49
CA TYR A 189 10.51 -2.88 -8.38
C TYR A 189 9.31 -2.71 -7.45
N LEU A 190 8.27 -3.54 -7.61
CA LEU A 190 7.09 -3.46 -6.74
C LEU A 190 7.41 -3.83 -5.29
N LYS A 191 8.25 -4.84 -5.05
CA LYS A 191 8.68 -5.19 -3.69
C LYS A 191 9.44 -4.06 -3.01
N LEU A 192 10.33 -3.38 -3.73
CA LEU A 192 11.00 -2.17 -3.23
C LEU A 192 9.99 -1.06 -2.95
N ARG A 193 9.03 -0.85 -3.84
CA ARG A 193 8.04 0.23 -3.72
C ARG A 193 7.06 0.04 -2.55
N PHE A 194 6.54 -1.16 -2.37
CA PHE A 194 5.53 -1.43 -1.35
C PHE A 194 6.14 -1.73 0.03
N HIS A 195 7.26 -2.43 0.08
CA HIS A 195 7.83 -2.92 1.35
C HIS A 195 9.21 -2.31 1.66
N GLY A 196 9.75 -1.46 0.80
CA GLY A 196 11.10 -0.90 0.99
C GLY A 196 12.23 -1.93 0.79
N VAL A 197 11.92 -3.15 0.33
CA VAL A 197 12.89 -4.25 0.25
C VAL A 197 13.53 -4.30 -1.14
N LYS A 198 14.83 -3.99 -1.20
CA LYS A 198 15.62 -4.15 -2.43
C LYS A 198 16.01 -5.61 -2.62
N VAL A 199 15.43 -6.26 -3.64
CA VAL A 199 15.78 -7.63 -4.04
C VAL A 199 16.92 -7.60 -5.05
N GLN A 200 17.93 -8.45 -4.87
CA GLN A 200 19.05 -8.56 -5.80
C GLN A 200 18.63 -9.26 -7.10
N PRO A 201 19.21 -8.92 -8.27
CA PRO A 201 18.87 -9.57 -9.53
C PRO A 201 19.01 -11.10 -9.51
N ALA A 202 20.03 -11.62 -8.82
CA ALA A 202 20.28 -13.05 -8.70
C ALA A 202 19.30 -13.77 -7.76
N ASP A 203 18.64 -13.04 -6.85
CA ASP A 203 17.67 -13.61 -5.92
C ASP A 203 16.30 -13.73 -6.60
N THR A 204 15.99 -14.95 -7.02
CA THR A 204 14.71 -15.29 -7.64
C THR A 204 13.74 -15.97 -6.69
N THR A 205 14.19 -16.34 -5.49
CA THR A 205 13.37 -17.04 -4.48
C THR A 205 12.49 -16.05 -3.74
N SER A 206 13.01 -14.85 -3.42
CA SER A 206 12.24 -13.82 -2.69
C SER A 206 11.09 -13.19 -3.48
N ILE A 207 11.03 -13.39 -4.80
CA ILE A 207 9.92 -12.99 -5.68
C ILE A 207 9.12 -14.17 -6.25
N ALA A 208 9.47 -15.42 -5.91
CA ALA A 208 8.84 -16.61 -6.48
C ALA A 208 7.34 -16.67 -6.17
N GLY A 209 6.94 -16.34 -4.94
CA GLY A 209 5.52 -16.29 -4.55
C GLY A 209 4.73 -15.27 -5.36
N LEU A 210 5.27 -14.06 -5.55
CA LEU A 210 4.61 -13.03 -6.36
C LEU A 210 4.52 -13.42 -7.84
N ARG A 211 5.54 -14.11 -8.37
CA ARG A 211 5.49 -14.66 -9.73
C ARG A 211 4.36 -15.68 -9.88
N THR A 212 4.16 -16.54 -8.89
CA THR A 212 3.05 -17.51 -8.87
C THR A 212 1.70 -16.81 -8.82
N VAL A 213 1.56 -15.74 -8.01
CA VAL A 213 0.32 -14.93 -7.95
C VAL A 213 0.01 -14.34 -9.32
N PHE A 214 0.99 -13.69 -9.96
CA PHE A 214 0.84 -13.12 -11.29
C PHE A 214 0.40 -14.17 -12.31
N ASP A 215 1.17 -15.26 -12.44
CA ASP A 215 0.92 -16.31 -13.45
C ASP A 215 -0.43 -17.02 -13.23
N SER A 216 -0.80 -17.28 -11.97
CA SER A 216 -2.08 -17.90 -11.63
C SER A 216 -3.26 -16.98 -11.92
N ALA A 217 -3.14 -15.68 -11.64
CA ALA A 217 -4.19 -14.70 -11.94
C ALA A 217 -4.37 -14.50 -13.45
N VAL A 218 -3.27 -14.41 -14.22
CA VAL A 218 -3.35 -14.31 -15.69
C VAL A 218 -4.03 -15.54 -16.29
N ARG A 219 -3.61 -16.75 -15.89
CA ARG A 219 -4.20 -18.00 -16.38
C ARG A 219 -5.64 -18.18 -15.92
N GLY A 220 -5.94 -17.87 -14.67
CA GLY A 220 -7.29 -17.92 -14.11
C GLY A 220 -8.25 -17.00 -14.87
N ALA A 221 -7.82 -15.78 -15.20
CA ALA A 221 -8.61 -14.85 -16.01
C ALA A 221 -8.76 -15.30 -17.47
N ALA A 222 -7.73 -15.91 -18.05
CA ALA A 222 -7.75 -16.37 -19.45
C ALA A 222 -8.54 -17.68 -19.66
N GLY A 223 -8.60 -18.54 -18.64
CA GLY A 223 -9.12 -19.89 -18.75
C GLY A 223 -8.28 -20.73 -19.72
N THR A 224 -8.91 -21.26 -20.78
CA THR A 224 -8.24 -22.00 -21.85
C THR A 224 -7.79 -21.12 -23.02
N ASN A 225 -8.04 -19.82 -22.97
CA ASN A 225 -7.73 -18.90 -24.05
C ASN A 225 -6.30 -18.37 -23.98
N THR A 226 -5.80 -17.83 -25.09
CA THR A 226 -4.54 -17.08 -25.09
C THR A 226 -4.66 -15.82 -24.22
N PRO A 227 -3.68 -15.53 -23.34
CA PRO A 227 -3.69 -14.31 -22.53
C PRO A 227 -3.81 -13.04 -23.39
N THR A 228 -4.70 -12.13 -22.98
CA THR A 228 -4.89 -10.81 -23.59
C THR A 228 -4.38 -9.72 -22.67
N ALA A 229 -4.35 -8.47 -23.15
CA ALA A 229 -4.02 -7.30 -22.33
C ALA A 229 -4.87 -7.19 -21.04
N ALA A 230 -6.15 -7.58 -21.10
CA ALA A 230 -7.02 -7.57 -19.93
C ALA A 230 -6.61 -8.62 -18.90
N HIS A 231 -6.19 -9.82 -19.33
CA HIS A 231 -5.75 -10.90 -18.44
C HIS A 231 -4.42 -10.54 -17.75
N VAL A 232 -3.47 -9.94 -18.48
CA VAL A 232 -2.19 -9.48 -17.92
C VAL A 232 -2.41 -8.34 -16.92
N LYS A 233 -3.31 -7.39 -17.22
CA LYS A 233 -3.72 -6.34 -16.28
C LYS A 233 -4.28 -6.94 -14.98
N GLU A 234 -5.10 -7.98 -15.08
CA GLU A 234 -5.63 -8.70 -13.91
C GLU A 234 -4.51 -9.35 -13.09
N GLY A 235 -3.50 -9.92 -13.75
CA GLY A 235 -2.29 -10.43 -13.10
C GLY A 235 -1.59 -9.38 -12.24
N TRP A 236 -1.36 -8.19 -12.77
CA TRP A 236 -0.72 -7.09 -12.03
C TRP A 236 -1.60 -6.53 -10.91
N ARG A 237 -2.92 -6.48 -11.12
CA ARG A 237 -3.88 -6.15 -10.06
C ARG A 237 -3.77 -7.14 -8.89
N ALA A 238 -3.69 -8.44 -9.17
CA ALA A 238 -3.55 -9.47 -8.15
C ALA A 238 -2.24 -9.36 -7.37
N VAL A 239 -1.12 -9.07 -8.05
CA VAL A 239 0.18 -8.79 -7.38
C VAL A 239 0.09 -7.58 -6.47
N CYS A 240 -0.51 -6.48 -6.93
CA CYS A 240 -0.72 -5.29 -6.12
C CYS A 240 -1.53 -5.61 -4.84
N VAL A 241 -2.62 -6.37 -4.98
CA VAL A 241 -3.44 -6.78 -3.83
C VAL A 241 -2.60 -7.62 -2.86
N ALA A 242 -1.85 -8.60 -3.37
CA ALA A 242 -1.00 -9.45 -2.55
C ALA A 242 0.05 -8.65 -1.75
N LEU A 243 0.65 -7.62 -2.37
CA LEU A 243 1.63 -6.74 -1.70
C LEU A 243 0.98 -5.87 -0.62
N LEU A 244 -0.20 -5.29 -0.87
CA LEU A 244 -0.90 -4.45 0.10
C LEU A 244 -1.46 -5.23 1.29
N THR A 245 -1.89 -6.48 1.08
CA THR A 245 -2.42 -7.33 2.15
C THR A 245 -1.34 -8.14 2.86
N ALA A 246 -0.08 -8.00 2.46
CA ALA A 246 1.03 -8.65 3.12
C ALA A 246 1.28 -7.98 4.48
N PRO A 247 1.57 -8.74 5.55
CA PRO A 247 1.82 -8.18 6.88
C PRO A 247 2.93 -7.13 6.87
N GLU A 248 3.94 -7.29 6.01
CA GLU A 248 5.06 -6.37 5.86
C GLU A 248 4.64 -4.96 5.40
N TYR A 249 3.43 -4.79 4.85
CA TYR A 249 2.93 -3.47 4.47
C TYR A 249 2.34 -2.69 5.63
N HIS A 250 1.76 -3.39 6.62
CA HIS A 250 0.96 -2.75 7.66
C HIS A 250 1.43 -3.02 9.08
N LEU A 251 2.48 -3.83 9.28
CA LEU A 251 3.04 -4.14 10.60
C LEU A 251 4.45 -3.53 10.77
N TYR A 252 4.78 -3.15 12.01
CA TYR A 252 6.11 -2.74 12.44
C TYR A 252 6.48 -3.31 13.83
#